data_AF-A0AA35TPR6-F1
#
_entry.id   AF-A0AA35TPR6-F1
#
_cell.length_a   1.000
_cell.length_b   1.000
_cell.length_c   1.000
_cell.angle_alpha   90.00
_cell.angle_beta   90.00
_cell.angle_gamma   90.00
#
_symmetry.space_group_name_H-M   'P 1'
#
loop_
_entity.id
_entity.type
_entity.pdbx_description
1 polymer ?
#
loop_
_entity_poly.entity_id
_entity_poly.type
_entity_poly.pdbx_seq_one_letter_code
_entity_poly.pdbx_strand_id
1 'polypeptide(L)'
;MASVELQSQLSSDYSLPTTLPHTSSGSELCQLVTELVRTHPKFIPHMIDFISSIDSAFPDSPVPLQLLADYLHFVSSSPLLPNLPLFLLFLPHAAKHPSINPLVVIQFLTRVVRDKTLCEVGAWSTGSAILNIINTILRTHPTNSIFKGLTHLLELVSTNYNDIDVQDRARFYHQLIMSVSGDKLAGILSLASDGSAGSTLSDIVEARIADNTFPSAPPVQIISEPFLSLNRVNSCEERFYKDEADRLSGEGAEEEKGSFCLQYFVQFVKCPERVSSQIFAVVLRLSTDGPYHSCPDVYIPCLSSKASGAATKSTEKIVTFTFFPKQPVPAVFRARVIFTTGEGVTCVCELGDVEVKFEDLLRPLPQSLIPQQVCYKQLFLQLWSKLESSQNTIKRGGEFSLLSTVHLDIGWKEWENAAERLQLLLVPTSNGEEGACYLVFLPPRYHLLMRARRSNDREGGVDIWLATDYWRSLGLVNDYLLQMSGRTGTIEGVV
;
A
#
# COMPACT_ATOMS: atom_id res chain seq x y z
N MET A 1 -46.85 24.19 -36.58
CA MET A 1 -47.79 23.28 -37.29
C MET A 1 -47.13 22.03 -37.87
N ALA A 2 -45.80 21.95 -38.02
CA ALA A 2 -45.09 20.73 -38.44
C ALA A 2 -44.83 19.69 -37.30
N SER A 3 -45.20 19.98 -36.04
CA SER A 3 -45.01 19.03 -34.91
C SER A 3 -46.15 18.04 -34.70
N VAL A 4 -47.30 18.22 -35.36
CA VAL A 4 -48.48 17.36 -35.14
C VAL A 4 -48.59 16.24 -36.18
N GLU A 5 -48.02 16.42 -37.38
CA GLU A 5 -48.03 15.40 -38.44
C GLU A 5 -47.02 14.25 -38.25
N LEU A 6 -45.98 14.44 -37.43
CA LEU A 6 -45.01 13.38 -37.10
C LEU A 6 -45.51 12.41 -36.02
N GLN A 7 -46.52 12.78 -35.23
CA GLN A 7 -47.13 11.89 -34.24
C GLN A 7 -48.25 11.00 -34.84
N SER A 8 -48.89 11.42 -35.94
CA SER A 8 -49.99 10.64 -36.53
C SER A 8 -49.52 9.57 -37.53
N GLN A 9 -48.29 9.61 -38.01
CA GLN A 9 -47.75 8.61 -38.96
C GLN A 9 -46.95 7.46 -38.30
N LEU A 10 -46.74 7.48 -36.99
CA LEU A 10 -46.03 6.43 -36.24
C LEU A 10 -46.95 5.50 -35.44
N SER A 11 -48.27 5.65 -35.56
CA SER A 11 -49.25 4.83 -34.84
C SER A 11 -49.81 3.64 -35.65
N SER A 12 -49.35 3.39 -36.89
CA SER A 12 -49.94 2.34 -37.75
C SER A 12 -49.12 1.06 -37.94
N ASP A 13 -47.85 1.01 -37.55
CA ASP A 13 -46.97 -0.13 -37.92
C ASP A 13 -46.48 -0.96 -36.71
N TYR A 14 -47.17 -0.89 -35.58
CA TYR A 14 -46.99 -1.86 -34.48
C TYR A 14 -47.84 -3.11 -34.73
N SER A 15 -47.36 -3.95 -35.65
CA SER A 15 -47.77 -5.36 -35.71
C SER A 15 -46.54 -6.21 -35.44
N LEU A 16 -46.36 -6.59 -34.17
CA LEU A 16 -45.47 -7.70 -33.79
C LEU A 16 -45.92 -8.96 -34.55
N PRO A 17 -45.00 -9.77 -35.09
CA PRO A 17 -45.36 -11.08 -35.62
C PRO A 17 -45.88 -11.93 -34.45
N THR A 18 -47.17 -12.20 -34.48
CA THR A 18 -47.84 -13.15 -33.60
C THR A 18 -47.22 -14.55 -33.77
N THR A 19 -47.21 -15.30 -32.66
CA THR A 19 -46.97 -16.75 -32.51
C THR A 19 -45.53 -17.21 -32.25
N LEU A 20 -45.14 -17.27 -30.98
CA LEU A 20 -44.27 -18.31 -30.41
C LEU A 20 -44.90 -18.82 -29.09
N PRO A 21 -44.81 -20.12 -28.78
CA PRO A 21 -45.75 -20.84 -27.93
C PRO A 21 -45.59 -20.47 -26.44
N HIS A 22 -46.73 -20.22 -25.81
CA HIS A 22 -46.85 -19.95 -24.39
C HIS A 22 -46.43 -21.17 -23.56
N THR A 23 -45.26 -21.12 -22.92
CA THR A 23 -45.00 -21.85 -21.68
C THR A 23 -45.32 -20.89 -20.52
N SER A 24 -46.50 -21.05 -19.92
CA SER A 24 -47.04 -20.15 -18.88
C SER A 24 -46.06 -19.87 -17.74
N SER A 25 -45.21 -20.84 -17.39
CA SER A 25 -44.21 -20.72 -16.33
C SER A 25 -43.08 -19.74 -16.64
N GLY A 26 -42.68 -19.59 -17.92
CA GLY A 26 -41.61 -18.67 -18.32
C GLY A 26 -42.05 -17.20 -18.22
N SER A 27 -43.27 -16.90 -18.66
CA SER A 27 -43.83 -15.55 -18.55
C SER A 27 -44.10 -15.12 -17.11
N GLU A 28 -44.53 -16.04 -16.25
CA GLU A 28 -44.73 -15.75 -14.82
C GLU A 28 -43.41 -15.44 -14.13
N LEU A 29 -42.35 -16.18 -14.46
CA LEU A 29 -41.00 -15.92 -13.93
C LEU A 29 -40.46 -14.57 -14.41
N CYS A 30 -40.64 -14.22 -15.69
CA CYS A 30 -40.26 -12.91 -16.22
C CYS A 30 -40.96 -11.76 -15.47
N GLN A 31 -42.27 -11.90 -15.23
CA GLN A 31 -43.04 -10.91 -14.49
C GLN A 31 -42.59 -10.77 -13.04
N LEU A 32 -42.36 -11.89 -12.34
CA LEU A 32 -41.89 -11.88 -10.94
C LEU A 32 -40.52 -11.22 -10.79
N VAL A 33 -39.57 -11.58 -11.66
CA VAL A 33 -38.21 -11.02 -11.62
C VAL A 33 -38.25 -9.53 -11.97
N THR A 34 -39.03 -9.14 -13.00
CA THR A 34 -39.15 -7.74 -13.38
C THR A 34 -39.78 -6.91 -12.25
N GLU A 35 -40.82 -7.42 -11.58
CA GLU A 35 -41.46 -6.74 -10.46
C GLU A 35 -40.55 -6.64 -9.22
N LEU A 36 -39.77 -7.69 -8.94
CA LEU A 36 -38.78 -7.68 -7.87
C LEU A 36 -37.69 -6.62 -8.12
N VAL A 37 -37.19 -6.51 -9.35
CA VAL A 37 -36.15 -5.55 -9.70
C VAL A 37 -36.71 -4.12 -9.78
N ARG A 38 -37.98 -3.95 -10.16
CA ARG A 38 -38.68 -2.64 -10.07
C ARG A 38 -38.77 -2.15 -8.64
N THR A 39 -39.20 -3.01 -7.72
CA THR A 39 -39.36 -2.65 -6.30
C THR A 39 -38.01 -2.45 -5.60
N HIS A 40 -36.98 -3.20 -6.02
CA HIS A 40 -35.66 -3.16 -5.41
C HIS A 40 -34.55 -3.12 -6.49
N PRO A 41 -34.17 -1.93 -7.00
CA PRO A 41 -33.17 -1.76 -8.05
C PRO A 41 -31.78 -2.34 -7.71
N LYS A 42 -31.47 -2.54 -6.43
CA LYS A 42 -30.20 -3.16 -5.99
C LYS A 42 -30.00 -4.59 -6.51
N PHE A 43 -31.06 -5.28 -6.94
CA PHE A 43 -30.97 -6.63 -7.51
C PHE A 43 -30.66 -6.67 -9.01
N ILE A 44 -30.47 -5.52 -9.67
CA ILE A 44 -30.09 -5.47 -11.09
C ILE A 44 -28.84 -6.33 -11.42
N PRO A 45 -27.74 -6.31 -10.65
CA PRO A 45 -26.59 -7.17 -10.92
C PRO A 45 -26.94 -8.66 -10.87
N HIS A 46 -27.75 -9.06 -9.89
CA HIS A 46 -28.20 -10.46 -9.75
C HIS A 46 -29.13 -10.89 -10.88
N MET A 47 -29.92 -9.97 -11.42
CA MET A 47 -30.72 -10.23 -12.62
C MET A 47 -29.82 -10.46 -13.85
N ILE A 48 -28.73 -9.72 -14.00
CA ILE A 48 -27.76 -9.90 -15.08
C ILE A 48 -27.05 -11.27 -14.96
N ASP A 49 -26.64 -11.65 -13.75
CA ASP A 49 -26.04 -12.97 -13.49
C ASP A 49 -27.03 -14.10 -13.79
N PHE A 50 -28.30 -13.91 -13.42
CA PHE A 50 -29.38 -14.84 -13.70
C PHE A 50 -29.63 -15.01 -15.20
N ILE A 51 -29.68 -13.91 -15.96
CA ILE A 51 -29.80 -13.92 -17.43
C ILE A 51 -28.62 -14.68 -18.05
N SER A 52 -27.40 -14.38 -17.62
CA SER A 52 -26.17 -15.04 -18.12
C SER A 52 -26.15 -16.54 -17.78
N SER A 53 -26.71 -16.92 -16.64
CA SER A 53 -26.83 -18.31 -16.21
C SER A 53 -27.89 -19.07 -17.04
N ILE A 54 -28.98 -18.41 -17.43
CA ILE A 54 -29.97 -19.02 -18.34
C ILE A 54 -29.41 -19.12 -19.76
N ASP A 55 -28.73 -18.10 -20.27
CA ASP A 55 -28.11 -18.13 -21.61
C ASP A 55 -27.10 -19.30 -21.74
N SER A 56 -26.37 -19.60 -20.66
CA SER A 56 -25.40 -20.71 -20.63
C SER A 56 -26.04 -22.09 -20.39
N ALA A 57 -27.11 -22.18 -19.59
CA ALA A 57 -27.78 -23.44 -19.28
C ALA A 57 -28.84 -23.84 -20.33
N PHE A 58 -29.49 -22.87 -20.97
CA PHE A 58 -30.59 -23.06 -21.92
C PHE A 58 -30.51 -22.05 -23.09
N PRO A 59 -29.65 -22.29 -24.09
CA PRO A 59 -29.43 -21.35 -25.20
C PRO A 59 -30.66 -21.03 -26.05
N ASP A 60 -31.63 -21.94 -26.12
CA ASP A 60 -32.86 -21.79 -26.92
C ASP A 60 -34.03 -21.15 -26.13
N SER A 61 -33.80 -20.73 -24.89
CA SER A 61 -34.85 -20.15 -24.04
C SER A 61 -35.20 -18.72 -24.47
N PRO A 62 -36.50 -18.35 -24.59
CA PRO A 62 -36.91 -16.98 -24.86
C PRO A 62 -36.85 -16.06 -23.63
N VAL A 63 -36.63 -16.64 -22.43
CA VAL A 63 -36.69 -15.94 -21.13
C VAL A 63 -35.66 -14.81 -21.00
N PRO A 64 -34.36 -14.99 -21.37
CA PRO A 64 -33.35 -13.93 -21.31
C PRO A 64 -33.72 -12.69 -22.14
N LEU A 65 -34.14 -12.91 -23.38
CA LEU A 65 -34.55 -11.85 -24.30
C LEU A 65 -35.79 -11.12 -23.77
N GLN A 66 -36.78 -11.85 -23.27
CA GLN A 66 -38.00 -11.26 -22.74
C GLN A 66 -37.74 -10.43 -21.48
N LEU A 67 -36.92 -10.93 -20.54
CA LEU A 67 -36.48 -10.16 -19.36
C LEU A 67 -35.74 -8.88 -19.75
N LEU A 68 -34.81 -8.95 -20.70
CA LEU A 68 -34.06 -7.79 -21.16
C LEU A 68 -34.99 -6.74 -21.81
N ALA A 69 -35.93 -7.17 -22.65
CA ALA A 69 -36.87 -6.29 -23.34
C ALA A 69 -37.88 -5.64 -22.38
N ASP A 70 -38.49 -6.41 -21.49
CA ASP A 70 -39.48 -5.95 -20.51
C ASP A 70 -38.86 -4.94 -19.53
N TYR A 71 -37.65 -5.23 -19.06
CA TYR A 71 -36.94 -4.33 -18.16
C TYR A 71 -36.41 -3.08 -18.87
N LEU A 72 -35.94 -3.18 -20.12
CA LEU A 72 -35.51 -2.03 -20.91
C LEU A 72 -36.66 -1.03 -21.13
N HIS A 73 -37.88 -1.51 -21.37
CA HIS A 73 -39.07 -0.65 -21.49
C HIS A 73 -39.40 0.07 -20.16
N PHE A 74 -39.16 -0.57 -19.02
CA PHE A 74 -39.30 0.07 -17.71
C PHE A 74 -38.22 1.15 -17.51
N VAL A 75 -36.95 0.83 -17.79
CA VAL A 75 -35.82 1.77 -17.64
C VAL A 75 -36.00 3.00 -18.52
N SER A 76 -36.50 2.85 -19.75
CA SER A 76 -36.74 3.97 -20.67
C SER A 76 -37.79 4.96 -20.14
N SER A 77 -38.75 4.48 -19.35
CA SER A 77 -39.85 5.27 -18.79
C SER A 77 -39.57 5.77 -17.36
N SER A 78 -38.61 5.18 -16.65
CA SER A 78 -38.27 5.51 -15.25
C SER A 78 -37.62 6.89 -15.12
N PRO A 79 -37.75 7.57 -13.95
CA PRO A 79 -36.91 8.72 -13.59
C PRO A 79 -35.42 8.34 -13.57
N LEU A 80 -34.55 9.31 -13.89
CA LEU A 80 -33.11 9.11 -14.06
C LEU A 80 -32.39 8.86 -12.72
N LEU A 81 -32.66 9.66 -11.70
CA LEU A 81 -32.04 9.58 -10.38
C LEU A 81 -33.01 8.99 -9.35
N PRO A 82 -32.53 8.22 -8.35
CA PRO A 82 -31.13 7.97 -7.98
C PRO A 82 -30.48 6.73 -8.62
N ASN A 83 -31.21 5.94 -9.41
CA ASN A 83 -30.78 4.59 -9.83
C ASN A 83 -29.94 4.56 -11.13
N LEU A 84 -29.53 5.72 -11.65
CA LEU A 84 -28.77 5.84 -12.90
C LEU A 84 -27.57 4.88 -12.99
N PRO A 85 -26.69 4.74 -11.98
CA PRO A 85 -25.54 3.84 -12.09
C PRO A 85 -25.94 2.38 -12.33
N LEU A 86 -27.04 1.95 -11.72
CA LEU A 86 -27.54 0.58 -11.85
C LEU A 86 -28.18 0.36 -13.23
N PHE A 87 -28.86 1.38 -13.77
CA PHE A 87 -29.38 1.32 -15.14
C PHE A 87 -28.23 1.28 -16.17
N LEU A 88 -27.18 2.08 -15.99
CA LEU A 88 -26.01 2.08 -16.88
C LEU A 88 -25.23 0.76 -16.84
N LEU A 89 -25.29 0.02 -15.73
CA LEU A 89 -24.74 -1.34 -15.64
C LEU A 89 -25.54 -2.37 -16.47
N PHE A 90 -26.85 -2.21 -16.55
CA PHE A 90 -27.75 -3.11 -17.27
C PHE A 90 -27.71 -2.92 -18.79
N LEU A 91 -27.70 -1.67 -19.26
CA LEU A 91 -27.85 -1.33 -20.69
C LEU A 91 -26.86 -1.99 -21.66
N PRO A 92 -25.57 -2.20 -21.32
CA PRO A 92 -24.64 -2.94 -22.19
C PRO A 92 -25.14 -4.36 -22.51
N HIS A 93 -25.73 -5.04 -21.52
CA HIS A 93 -26.23 -6.41 -21.67
C HIS A 93 -27.45 -6.46 -22.60
N ALA A 94 -28.34 -5.48 -22.50
CA ALA A 94 -29.46 -5.34 -23.42
C ALA A 94 -29.01 -4.97 -24.84
N ALA A 95 -28.04 -4.06 -24.98
CA ALA A 95 -27.51 -3.61 -26.27
C ALA A 95 -26.68 -4.68 -27.00
N LYS A 96 -26.13 -5.65 -26.26
CA LYS A 96 -25.35 -6.77 -26.81
C LYS A 96 -26.22 -7.74 -27.62
N HIS A 97 -27.50 -7.87 -27.29
CA HIS A 97 -28.38 -8.84 -27.95
C HIS A 97 -28.86 -8.34 -29.33
N PRO A 98 -28.66 -9.10 -30.42
CA PRO A 98 -28.94 -8.63 -31.79
C PRO A 98 -30.43 -8.41 -32.08
N SER A 99 -31.32 -9.05 -31.32
CA SER A 99 -32.78 -8.94 -31.49
C SER A 99 -33.39 -7.72 -30.78
N ILE A 100 -32.66 -7.04 -29.90
CA ILE A 100 -33.15 -5.88 -29.15
C ILE A 100 -32.87 -4.62 -29.95
N ASN A 101 -33.88 -3.76 -30.13
CA ASN A 101 -33.73 -2.51 -30.86
C ASN A 101 -32.88 -1.50 -30.05
N PRO A 102 -31.66 -1.15 -30.49
CA PRO A 102 -30.76 -0.27 -29.74
C PRO A 102 -31.21 1.19 -29.74
N LEU A 103 -32.18 1.59 -30.58
CA LEU A 103 -32.71 2.95 -30.59
C LEU A 103 -33.32 3.34 -29.24
N VAL A 104 -33.94 2.39 -28.52
CA VAL A 104 -34.51 2.64 -27.18
C VAL A 104 -33.39 3.00 -26.19
N VAL A 105 -32.24 2.32 -26.28
CA VAL A 105 -31.05 2.60 -25.48
C VAL A 105 -30.48 3.98 -25.83
N ILE A 106 -30.37 4.30 -27.13
CA ILE A 106 -29.87 5.61 -27.60
C ILE A 106 -30.78 6.75 -27.11
N GLN A 107 -32.09 6.59 -27.17
CA GLN A 107 -33.06 7.57 -26.68
C GLN A 107 -32.93 7.77 -25.16
N PHE A 108 -32.76 6.69 -24.39
CA PHE A 108 -32.50 6.78 -22.96
C PHE A 108 -31.20 7.53 -22.66
N LEU A 109 -30.09 7.18 -23.32
CA LEU A 109 -28.81 7.87 -23.14
C LEU A 109 -28.88 9.35 -23.56
N THR A 110 -29.62 9.66 -24.62
CA THR A 110 -29.85 11.05 -25.05
C THR A 110 -30.58 11.84 -23.97
N ARG A 111 -31.55 11.21 -23.27
CA ARG A 111 -32.24 11.82 -22.12
C ARG A 111 -31.30 12.03 -20.93
N VAL A 112 -30.40 11.09 -20.65
CA VAL A 112 -29.38 11.20 -19.58
C VAL A 112 -28.44 12.38 -19.86
N VAL A 113 -27.91 12.51 -21.07
CA VAL A 113 -26.94 13.56 -21.44
C VAL A 113 -27.61 14.94 -21.56
N ARG A 114 -28.93 15.02 -21.71
CA ARG A 114 -29.67 16.29 -21.68
C ARG A 114 -29.94 16.81 -20.27
N ASP A 115 -29.78 15.97 -19.25
CA ASP A 115 -29.89 16.41 -17.86
C ASP A 115 -28.65 17.22 -17.47
N LYS A 116 -28.84 18.55 -17.33
CA LYS A 116 -27.76 19.49 -17.03
C LYS A 116 -27.01 19.15 -15.74
N THR A 117 -27.71 18.58 -14.75
CA THR A 117 -27.10 18.27 -13.44
C THR A 117 -26.00 17.22 -13.56
N LEU A 118 -26.18 16.20 -14.42
CA LEU A 118 -25.21 15.13 -14.62
C LEU A 118 -24.01 15.61 -15.43
N CYS A 119 -24.26 16.44 -16.45
CA CYS A 119 -23.23 17.00 -17.30
C CYS A 119 -22.37 18.06 -16.59
N GLU A 120 -22.94 18.86 -15.70
CA GLU A 120 -22.23 19.87 -14.90
C GLU A 120 -21.38 19.23 -13.79
N VAL A 121 -21.90 18.19 -13.11
CA VAL A 121 -21.14 17.45 -12.08
C VAL A 121 -20.00 16.64 -12.72
N GLY A 122 -20.14 16.23 -13.98
CA GLY A 122 -19.03 15.72 -14.79
C GLY A 122 -18.39 14.43 -14.28
N ALA A 123 -19.17 13.52 -13.69
CA ALA A 123 -18.64 12.28 -13.15
C ALA A 123 -18.04 11.41 -14.27
N TRP A 124 -16.70 11.31 -14.35
CA TRP A 124 -15.99 10.54 -15.37
C TRP A 124 -16.55 9.11 -15.54
N SER A 125 -16.88 8.43 -14.43
CA SER A 125 -17.46 7.09 -14.44
C SER A 125 -18.78 6.98 -15.23
N THR A 126 -19.64 8.00 -15.14
CA THR A 126 -20.93 8.01 -15.84
C THR A 126 -20.73 8.23 -17.34
N GLY A 127 -19.85 9.16 -17.72
CA GLY A 127 -19.49 9.42 -19.12
C GLY A 127 -18.83 8.21 -19.78
N SER A 128 -17.90 7.57 -19.06
CA SER A 128 -17.26 6.33 -19.49
C SER A 128 -18.27 5.19 -19.68
N ALA A 129 -19.26 5.05 -18.79
CA ALA A 129 -20.31 4.04 -18.94
C ALA A 129 -21.18 4.29 -20.19
N ILE A 130 -21.53 5.54 -20.46
CA ILE A 130 -22.27 5.94 -21.67
C ILE A 130 -21.47 5.58 -22.93
N LEU A 131 -20.17 5.92 -22.97
CA LEU A 131 -19.28 5.61 -24.09
C LEU A 131 -19.12 4.09 -24.31
N ASN A 132 -19.11 3.29 -23.25
CA ASN A 132 -19.06 1.82 -23.38
C ASN A 132 -20.35 1.26 -24.00
N ILE A 133 -21.52 1.78 -23.61
CA ILE A 133 -22.78 1.37 -24.23
C ILE A 133 -22.79 1.74 -25.71
N ILE A 134 -22.28 2.92 -26.08
CA ILE A 134 -22.13 3.33 -27.48
C ILE A 134 -21.19 2.38 -28.23
N ASN A 135 -20.03 2.04 -27.67
CA ASN A 135 -19.08 1.07 -28.22
C ASN A 135 -19.74 -0.31 -28.42
N THR A 136 -20.54 -0.76 -27.45
CA THR A 136 -21.29 -2.02 -27.55
C THR A 136 -22.28 -1.99 -28.72
N ILE A 137 -23.08 -0.93 -28.84
CA ILE A 137 -24.04 -0.77 -29.95
C ILE A 137 -23.32 -0.72 -31.31
N LEU A 138 -22.18 -0.03 -31.40
CA LEU A 138 -21.39 0.09 -32.63
C LEU A 138 -20.85 -1.26 -33.10
N ARG A 139 -20.56 -2.19 -32.17
CA ARG A 139 -20.10 -3.55 -32.49
C ARG A 139 -21.23 -4.46 -32.93
N THR A 140 -22.39 -4.38 -32.27
CA THR A 140 -23.47 -5.34 -32.45
C THR A 140 -24.49 -4.95 -33.52
N HIS A 141 -24.66 -3.64 -33.78
CA HIS A 141 -25.70 -3.15 -34.70
C HIS A 141 -25.19 -2.06 -35.67
N PRO A 142 -24.31 -2.40 -36.64
CA PRO A 142 -23.73 -1.43 -37.57
C PRO A 142 -24.69 -1.04 -38.71
N THR A 143 -25.83 -0.43 -38.40
CA THR A 143 -26.81 0.03 -39.41
C THR A 143 -26.87 1.56 -39.52
N ASN A 144 -27.13 2.06 -40.73
CA ASN A 144 -27.16 3.51 -41.02
C ASN A 144 -28.21 4.29 -40.20
N SER A 145 -29.33 3.66 -39.85
CA SER A 145 -30.37 4.28 -39.01
C SER A 145 -29.89 4.50 -37.57
N ILE A 146 -29.10 3.56 -37.03
CA ILE A 146 -28.50 3.63 -35.71
C ILE A 146 -27.38 4.66 -35.69
N PHE A 147 -26.56 4.72 -36.74
CA PHE A 147 -25.51 5.73 -36.87
C PHE A 147 -26.06 7.14 -36.77
N LYS A 148 -27.18 7.46 -37.44
CA LYS A 148 -27.81 8.79 -37.32
C LYS A 148 -28.18 9.13 -35.87
N GLY A 149 -28.70 8.15 -35.11
CA GLY A 149 -29.02 8.34 -33.69
C GLY A 149 -27.79 8.51 -32.81
N LEU A 150 -26.75 7.70 -33.05
CA LEU A 150 -25.48 7.75 -32.31
C LEU A 150 -24.68 9.02 -32.60
N THR A 151 -24.66 9.50 -33.86
CA THR A 151 -24.02 10.77 -34.23
C THR A 151 -24.56 11.91 -33.39
N HIS A 152 -25.89 12.02 -33.26
CA HIS A 152 -26.52 13.04 -32.43
C HIS A 152 -26.17 12.89 -30.94
N LEU A 153 -26.17 11.66 -30.42
CA LEU A 153 -25.79 11.40 -29.02
C LEU A 153 -24.32 11.78 -28.74
N LEU A 154 -23.41 11.39 -29.63
CA LEU A 154 -21.97 11.66 -29.50
C LEU A 154 -21.67 13.16 -29.61
N GLU A 155 -22.37 13.88 -30.48
CA GLU A 155 -22.29 15.34 -30.57
C GLU A 155 -22.70 15.98 -29.24
N LEU A 156 -23.82 15.55 -28.65
CA LEU A 156 -24.28 16.02 -27.33
C LEU A 156 -23.28 15.72 -26.22
N VAL A 157 -22.67 14.52 -26.19
CA VAL A 157 -21.64 14.18 -25.20
C VAL A 157 -20.40 15.05 -25.38
N SER A 158 -19.94 15.26 -26.62
CA SER A 158 -18.75 16.04 -26.92
C SER A 158 -18.87 17.55 -26.64
N THR A 159 -20.10 18.05 -26.54
CA THR A 159 -20.40 19.49 -26.35
C THR A 159 -20.85 19.82 -24.94
N ASN A 160 -21.61 18.93 -24.29
CA ASN A 160 -22.25 19.24 -23.00
C ASN A 160 -21.55 18.60 -21.80
N TYR A 161 -20.74 17.56 -21.97
CA TYR A 161 -20.09 16.88 -20.84
C TYR A 161 -18.88 17.66 -20.36
N ASN A 162 -18.69 17.86 -19.05
CA ASN A 162 -17.57 18.68 -18.53
C ASN A 162 -16.19 18.00 -18.62
N ASP A 163 -16.13 16.66 -18.61
CA ASP A 163 -14.88 15.90 -18.62
C ASP A 163 -14.25 15.83 -20.02
N ILE A 164 -12.97 16.21 -20.13
CA ILE A 164 -12.22 16.33 -21.39
C ILE A 164 -11.98 14.96 -22.05
N ASP A 165 -11.67 13.92 -21.27
CA ASP A 165 -11.42 12.57 -21.80
C ASP A 165 -12.70 12.00 -22.42
N VAL A 166 -13.83 12.17 -21.72
CA VAL A 166 -15.14 11.76 -22.25
C VAL A 166 -15.50 12.53 -23.53
N GLN A 167 -15.22 13.84 -23.60
CA GLN A 167 -15.46 14.64 -24.81
C GLN A 167 -14.62 14.14 -25.99
N ASP A 168 -13.32 13.93 -25.80
CA ASP A 168 -12.41 13.55 -26.87
C ASP A 168 -12.68 12.14 -27.38
N ARG A 169 -13.01 11.19 -26.49
CA ARG A 169 -13.47 9.85 -26.88
C ARG A 169 -14.78 9.90 -27.66
N ALA A 170 -15.71 10.79 -27.30
CA ALA A 170 -16.95 10.99 -28.05
C ALA A 170 -16.67 11.55 -29.47
N ARG A 171 -15.75 12.51 -29.61
CA ARG A 171 -15.33 13.05 -30.91
C ARG A 171 -14.67 11.98 -31.77
N PHE A 172 -13.84 11.14 -31.18
CA PHE A 172 -13.20 10.03 -31.86
C PHE A 172 -14.24 9.03 -32.42
N TYR A 173 -15.20 8.59 -31.61
CA TYR A 173 -16.27 7.72 -32.10
C TYR A 173 -17.15 8.40 -33.16
N HIS A 174 -17.43 9.70 -33.02
CA HIS A 174 -18.15 10.46 -34.02
C HIS A 174 -17.41 10.47 -35.36
N GLN A 175 -16.09 10.71 -35.34
CA GLN A 175 -15.26 10.71 -36.54
C GLN A 175 -15.20 9.30 -37.19
N LEU A 176 -15.16 8.24 -36.39
CA LEU A 176 -15.18 6.87 -36.89
C LEU A 176 -16.48 6.54 -37.64
N ILE A 177 -17.63 6.90 -37.07
CA ILE A 177 -18.94 6.69 -37.72
C ILE A 177 -19.02 7.43 -39.07
N MET A 178 -18.41 8.62 -39.16
CA MET A 178 -18.42 9.43 -40.37
C MET A 178 -17.42 8.99 -41.45
N SER A 179 -16.38 8.24 -41.09
CA SER A 179 -15.25 7.92 -41.99
C SER A 179 -15.14 6.45 -42.39
N VAL A 180 -15.80 5.54 -41.66
CA VAL A 180 -15.63 4.09 -41.83
C VAL A 180 -16.98 3.42 -42.13
N SER A 181 -16.99 2.44 -43.04
CA SER A 181 -18.17 1.61 -43.29
C SER A 181 -18.47 0.71 -42.09
N GLY A 182 -19.75 0.47 -41.78
CA GLY A 182 -20.17 -0.27 -40.56
C GLY A 182 -19.43 -1.59 -40.30
N ASP A 183 -19.22 -2.40 -41.33
CA ASP A 183 -18.51 -3.69 -41.19
C ASP A 183 -17.03 -3.54 -40.81
N LYS A 184 -16.37 -2.49 -41.31
CA LYS A 184 -14.97 -2.18 -40.97
C LYS A 184 -14.87 -1.58 -39.56
N LEU A 185 -15.88 -0.84 -39.15
CA LEU A 185 -15.95 -0.22 -37.83
C LEU A 185 -16.07 -1.28 -36.74
N ALA A 186 -16.93 -2.28 -36.93
CA ALA A 186 -17.04 -3.42 -36.01
C ALA A 186 -15.70 -4.18 -35.89
N GLY A 187 -14.98 -4.38 -37.01
CA GLY A 187 -13.67 -5.03 -37.03
C GLY A 187 -12.55 -4.23 -36.32
N ILE A 188 -12.47 -2.91 -36.55
CA ILE A 188 -11.48 -2.05 -35.86
C ILE A 188 -11.73 -2.06 -34.35
N LEU A 189 -12.99 -2.03 -33.93
CA LEU A 189 -13.35 -2.09 -32.53
C LEU A 189 -13.08 -3.49 -31.95
N SER A 190 -13.34 -4.58 -32.68
CA SER A 190 -13.10 -5.95 -32.20
C SER A 190 -11.61 -6.30 -32.03
N LEU A 191 -10.72 -5.78 -32.90
CA LEU A 191 -9.27 -5.97 -32.76
C LEU A 191 -8.71 -5.42 -31.44
N ALA A 192 -9.35 -4.41 -30.85
CA ALA A 192 -8.96 -3.89 -29.54
C ALA A 192 -9.38 -4.81 -28.36
N SER A 193 -10.15 -5.88 -28.60
CA SER A 193 -10.69 -6.79 -27.58
C SER A 193 -10.12 -8.20 -27.65
N ASP A 194 -9.76 -8.68 -28.85
CA ASP A 194 -9.21 -10.03 -29.05
C ASP A 194 -7.70 -10.04 -28.77
N GLY A 195 -7.35 -10.17 -27.49
CA GLY A 195 -5.97 -10.32 -27.02
C GLY A 195 -5.33 -11.62 -27.52
N SER A 196 -4.74 -11.61 -28.70
CA SER A 196 -3.86 -12.69 -29.17
C SER A 196 -2.49 -12.59 -28.52
N ALA A 197 -2.26 -13.41 -27.49
CA ALA A 197 -1.00 -14.08 -27.07
C ALA A 197 0.38 -13.37 -27.21
N GLY A 198 0.43 -12.04 -27.20
CA GLY A 198 1.68 -11.28 -27.25
C GLY A 198 1.50 -9.81 -26.87
N SER A 199 0.61 -9.51 -25.92
CA SER A 199 0.19 -8.15 -25.64
C SER A 199 1.18 -7.38 -24.76
N THR A 200 1.66 -6.28 -25.33
CA THR A 200 2.32 -5.17 -24.64
C THR A 200 1.37 -4.59 -23.59
N LEU A 201 1.91 -4.03 -22.49
CA LEU A 201 1.12 -3.40 -21.42
C LEU A 201 0.08 -2.38 -21.94
N SER A 202 0.37 -1.72 -23.06
CA SER A 202 -0.53 -0.78 -23.74
C SER A 202 -1.81 -1.45 -24.27
N ASP A 203 -1.71 -2.65 -24.84
CA ASP A 203 -2.85 -3.36 -25.43
C ASP A 203 -3.83 -3.85 -24.34
N ILE A 204 -3.29 -4.21 -23.17
CA ILE A 204 -4.08 -4.60 -21.99
C ILE A 204 -4.80 -3.38 -21.40
N VAL A 205 -4.16 -2.22 -21.41
CA VAL A 205 -4.76 -0.97 -20.92
C VAL A 205 -5.83 -0.49 -21.89
N GLU A 206 -5.60 -0.53 -23.20
CA GLU A 206 -6.59 -0.11 -24.21
C GLU A 206 -7.80 -1.05 -24.30
N ALA A 207 -7.60 -2.38 -24.27
CA ALA A 207 -8.70 -3.35 -24.21
C ALA A 207 -9.56 -3.17 -22.95
N ARG A 208 -8.93 -2.88 -21.80
CA ARG A 208 -9.64 -2.69 -20.52
C ARG A 208 -10.30 -1.32 -20.38
N ILE A 209 -9.81 -0.30 -21.09
CA ILE A 209 -10.48 1.00 -21.24
C ILE A 209 -11.73 0.88 -22.14
N ALA A 210 -11.75 -0.07 -23.07
CA ALA A 210 -12.90 -0.34 -23.93
C ALA A 210 -14.02 -1.13 -23.21
N ASP A 211 -13.65 -2.07 -22.34
CA ASP A 211 -14.62 -2.93 -21.62
C ASP A 211 -15.11 -2.33 -20.28
N ASN A 212 -14.49 -1.25 -19.77
CA ASN A 212 -14.78 -0.66 -18.45
C ASN A 212 -14.78 -1.65 -17.26
N THR A 213 -14.31 -2.88 -17.45
CA THR A 213 -13.82 -3.75 -16.41
C THR A 213 -12.42 -3.31 -16.03
N PHE A 214 -12.32 -2.13 -15.43
CA PHE A 214 -11.48 -2.11 -14.24
C PHE A 214 -12.23 -3.03 -13.27
N PRO A 215 -11.73 -4.25 -12.93
CA PRO A 215 -11.96 -4.66 -11.56
C PRO A 215 -11.48 -3.45 -10.76
N SER A 216 -12.39 -2.78 -10.04
CA SER A 216 -11.97 -1.92 -8.94
C SER A 216 -10.85 -2.69 -8.29
N ALA A 217 -9.61 -2.16 -8.35
CA ALA A 217 -8.43 -2.91 -7.95
C ALA A 217 -8.82 -3.61 -6.66
N PRO A 218 -8.85 -4.96 -6.62
CA PRO A 218 -9.58 -5.67 -5.58
C PRO A 218 -9.21 -5.02 -4.27
N PRO A 219 -10.20 -4.50 -3.52
CA PRO A 219 -9.92 -3.56 -2.44
C PRO A 219 -8.82 -4.16 -1.60
N VAL A 220 -7.76 -3.37 -1.36
CA VAL A 220 -6.57 -3.81 -0.64
C VAL A 220 -7.03 -4.65 0.55
N GLN A 221 -6.72 -5.95 0.51
CA GLN A 221 -7.30 -6.85 1.49
C GLN A 221 -6.55 -6.66 2.80
N ILE A 222 -7.26 -6.15 3.81
CA ILE A 222 -6.71 -6.00 5.14
C ILE A 222 -6.85 -7.34 5.85
N ILE A 223 -5.72 -7.95 6.18
CA ILE A 223 -5.65 -9.17 6.97
C ILE A 223 -5.46 -8.74 8.42
N SER A 224 -6.45 -9.04 9.25
CA SER A 224 -6.45 -8.64 10.67
C SER A 224 -5.56 -9.52 11.55
N GLU A 225 -5.30 -10.76 11.15
CA GLU A 225 -4.48 -11.70 11.91
C GLU A 225 -3.04 -11.76 11.36
N PRO A 226 -2.01 -11.47 12.18
CA PRO A 226 -0.62 -11.54 11.74
C PRO A 226 -0.21 -12.98 11.48
N PHE A 227 0.07 -13.30 10.21
CA PHE A 227 0.56 -14.62 9.81
C PHE A 227 2.09 -14.69 9.65
N LEU A 228 2.75 -13.53 9.63
CA LEU A 228 4.21 -13.41 9.66
C LEU A 228 4.65 -12.91 11.04
N SER A 229 5.75 -13.46 11.57
CA SER A 229 6.41 -12.92 12.76
C SER A 229 7.77 -12.34 12.41
N LEU A 230 8.10 -11.21 13.05
CA LEU A 230 9.42 -10.61 13.06
C LEU A 230 10.12 -11.01 14.36
N ASN A 231 11.09 -11.91 14.27
CA ASN A 231 11.89 -12.31 15.43
C ASN A 231 13.26 -11.69 15.35
N ARG A 232 13.66 -10.97 16.39
CA ARG A 232 14.96 -10.30 16.42
C ARG A 232 16.11 -11.31 16.36
N VAL A 233 17.09 -11.04 15.50
CA VAL A 233 18.31 -11.84 15.44
C VAL A 233 19.26 -11.36 16.55
N ASN A 234 19.52 -12.22 17.53
CA ASN A 234 20.40 -11.91 18.67
C ASN A 234 21.89 -12.19 18.39
N SER A 235 22.30 -12.37 17.13
CA SER A 235 23.70 -12.62 16.79
C SER A 235 24.49 -11.32 16.75
N CYS A 236 25.40 -11.23 17.73
CA CYS A 236 26.43 -10.22 17.90
C CYS A 236 27.68 -10.56 17.05
N GLU A 237 27.49 -11.02 15.81
CA GLU A 237 28.60 -11.37 14.92
C GLU A 237 28.60 -10.43 13.71
N GLU A 238 29.67 -9.63 13.63
CA GLU A 238 30.15 -8.89 12.45
C GLU A 238 29.13 -7.96 11.77
N ARG A 239 28.85 -6.81 12.38
CA ARG A 239 28.17 -5.71 11.67
C ARG A 239 29.19 -4.81 10.97
N PHE A 240 29.47 -5.19 9.72
CA PHE A 240 29.66 -4.32 8.55
C PHE A 240 30.17 -2.89 8.81
N TYR A 241 31.49 -2.71 8.77
CA TYR A 241 32.12 -1.44 8.39
C TYR A 241 32.89 -1.53 7.06
N LYS A 242 32.79 -2.66 6.33
CA LYS A 242 33.57 -2.85 5.09
C LYS A 242 32.78 -2.80 3.78
N ASP A 243 31.49 -3.14 3.76
CA ASP A 243 30.83 -3.48 2.48
C ASP A 243 29.85 -2.44 1.93
N GLU A 244 29.46 -1.40 2.68
CA GLU A 244 28.63 -0.30 2.13
C GLU A 244 29.43 0.89 1.61
N ALA A 245 30.72 1.00 1.97
CA ALA A 245 31.59 2.06 1.43
C ALA A 245 31.78 1.94 -0.10
N ASP A 246 31.65 0.74 -0.66
CA ASP A 246 31.84 0.50 -2.10
C ASP A 246 30.55 0.65 -2.94
N ARG A 247 29.36 0.74 -2.32
CA ARG A 247 28.07 0.78 -3.04
C ARG A 247 27.43 2.15 -3.14
N LEU A 248 27.91 3.14 -2.41
CA LEU A 248 27.36 4.49 -2.39
C LEU A 248 28.45 5.54 -2.62
N SER A 249 29.17 5.39 -3.73
CA SER A 249 29.90 6.49 -4.37
C SER A 249 28.92 7.37 -5.16
N GLY A 250 27.96 7.96 -4.45
CA GLY A 250 26.99 8.92 -4.96
C GLY A 250 26.89 10.10 -4.00
N GLU A 251 26.93 11.32 -4.55
CA GLU A 251 26.90 12.59 -3.83
C GLU A 251 25.67 12.70 -2.90
N GLY A 252 25.83 12.29 -1.64
CA GLY A 252 24.78 12.34 -0.60
C GLY A 252 25.32 12.21 0.83
N ALA A 253 26.59 12.54 1.06
CA ALA A 253 27.36 12.25 2.27
C ALA A 253 26.98 13.06 3.55
N GLU A 254 25.82 13.73 3.57
CA GLU A 254 25.38 14.49 4.75
C GLU A 254 24.41 13.73 5.66
N GLU A 255 23.68 12.72 5.16
CA GLU A 255 22.64 11.99 5.93
C GLU A 255 23.16 10.77 6.72
N GLU A 256 24.41 10.34 6.52
CA GLU A 256 24.96 9.09 7.11
C GLU A 256 25.55 9.24 8.52
N LYS A 257 25.40 10.40 9.18
CA LYS A 257 25.94 10.61 10.54
C LYS A 257 24.99 10.00 11.59
N GLY A 258 25.18 8.71 11.86
CA GLY A 258 24.61 8.04 13.04
C GLY A 258 23.39 7.16 12.79
N SER A 259 23.26 6.54 11.61
CA SER A 259 22.30 5.45 11.42
C SER A 259 22.80 4.16 12.08
N PHE A 260 21.88 3.24 12.38
CA PHE A 260 22.24 1.88 12.82
C PHE A 260 21.23 0.85 12.30
N CYS A 261 21.68 -0.40 12.23
CA CYS A 261 20.90 -1.48 11.64
C CYS A 261 20.55 -2.56 12.68
N LEU A 262 19.31 -3.06 12.63
CA LEU A 262 18.86 -4.24 13.40
C LEU A 262 18.37 -5.32 12.43
N GLN A 263 18.72 -6.57 12.72
CA GLN A 263 18.35 -7.73 11.91
C GLN A 263 17.18 -8.49 12.54
N TYR A 264 16.26 -8.95 11.70
CA TYR A 264 15.09 -9.73 12.08
C TYR A 264 14.92 -10.95 11.15
N PHE A 265 14.51 -12.09 11.70
CA PHE A 265 13.98 -13.21 10.96
C PHE A 265 12.51 -12.98 10.64
N VAL A 266 12.16 -13.10 9.37
CA VAL A 266 10.78 -13.13 8.89
C VAL A 266 10.40 -14.57 8.63
N GLN A 267 9.38 -15.06 9.34
CA GLN A 267 8.89 -16.42 9.22
C GLN A 267 7.35 -16.48 9.19
N PHE A 268 6.81 -17.51 8.57
CA PHE A 268 5.39 -17.84 8.63
C PHE A 268 5.06 -18.49 9.97
N VAL A 269 4.08 -17.96 10.69
CA VAL A 269 3.57 -18.56 11.95
C VAL A 269 2.40 -19.47 11.66
N LYS A 270 1.34 -18.93 11.05
CA LYS A 270 0.12 -19.67 10.69
C LYS A 270 -0.49 -19.05 9.44
N CYS A 271 -0.41 -19.76 8.31
CA CYS A 271 -0.95 -19.26 7.05
C CYS A 271 -2.49 -19.29 7.11
N PRO A 272 -3.19 -18.16 6.93
CA PRO A 272 -4.65 -18.16 6.76
C PRO A 272 -5.01 -18.94 5.51
N GLU A 273 -6.18 -19.59 5.48
CA GLU A 273 -6.67 -20.33 4.30
C GLU A 273 -6.74 -19.45 3.04
N ARG A 274 -6.87 -18.12 3.21
CA ARG A 274 -6.96 -17.13 2.15
C ARG A 274 -5.61 -16.70 1.56
N VAL A 275 -4.49 -17.07 2.16
CA VAL A 275 -3.15 -16.66 1.71
C VAL A 275 -2.42 -17.88 1.17
N SER A 276 -1.92 -17.77 -0.06
CA SER A 276 -1.11 -18.82 -0.69
C SER A 276 0.15 -19.11 0.11
N SER A 277 0.67 -20.34 0.03
CA SER A 277 1.93 -20.74 0.69
C SER A 277 3.17 -20.00 0.17
N GLN A 278 3.00 -19.07 -0.77
CA GLN A 278 4.02 -18.24 -1.37
C GLN A 278 3.43 -16.85 -1.60
N ILE A 279 4.19 -15.82 -1.25
CA ILE A 279 3.83 -14.41 -1.41
C ILE A 279 4.96 -13.68 -2.14
N PHE A 280 4.60 -12.63 -2.89
CA PHE A 280 5.49 -11.90 -3.77
C PHE A 280 5.49 -10.41 -3.45
N ALA A 281 6.55 -9.72 -3.89
CA ALA A 281 6.69 -8.26 -3.78
C ALA A 281 6.37 -7.75 -2.36
N VAL A 282 6.94 -8.42 -1.36
CA VAL A 282 6.68 -8.13 0.05
C VAL A 282 7.44 -6.86 0.42
N VAL A 283 6.73 -5.88 0.97
CA VAL A 283 7.26 -4.60 1.44
C VAL A 283 6.96 -4.50 2.93
N LEU A 284 8.02 -4.44 3.75
CA LEU A 284 7.93 -4.20 5.18
C LEU A 284 8.12 -2.70 5.41
N ARG A 285 7.14 -2.07 6.04
CA ARG A 285 7.17 -0.65 6.39
C ARG A 285 7.03 -0.46 7.89
N LEU A 286 7.85 0.45 8.43
CA LEU A 286 7.74 0.89 9.81
C LEU A 286 7.04 2.25 9.86
N SER A 287 6.00 2.37 10.68
CA SER A 287 5.40 3.67 11.00
C SER A 287 6.36 4.44 11.90
N THR A 288 6.78 5.61 11.43
CA THR A 288 7.77 6.45 12.13
C THR A 288 7.11 7.73 12.61
N ASP A 289 6.67 7.74 13.87
CA ASP A 289 6.17 8.94 14.55
C ASP A 289 7.09 9.24 15.74
N GLY A 290 7.78 10.39 15.73
CA GLY A 290 8.53 10.89 16.90
C GLY A 290 10.06 11.01 16.73
N PRO A 291 10.88 10.42 17.64
CA PRO A 291 12.30 10.77 17.81
C PRO A 291 13.25 10.20 16.75
N TYR A 292 12.72 9.60 15.68
CA TYR A 292 13.46 9.06 14.54
C TYR A 292 13.03 9.74 13.24
N HIS A 293 13.90 9.72 12.23
CA HIS A 293 13.53 10.04 10.85
C HIS A 293 12.81 8.86 10.19
N SER A 294 12.24 9.09 9.01
CA SER A 294 11.58 8.05 8.22
C SER A 294 12.57 6.93 7.92
N CYS A 295 12.20 5.70 8.29
CA CYS A 295 13.00 4.52 7.99
C CYS A 295 12.67 4.03 6.57
N PRO A 296 13.67 3.56 5.80
CA PRO A 296 13.44 3.02 4.47
C PRO A 296 12.63 1.72 4.54
N ASP A 297 11.79 1.51 3.53
CA ASP A 297 11.05 0.26 3.36
C ASP A 297 12.00 -0.89 3.03
N VAL A 298 11.71 -2.08 3.55
CA VAL A 298 12.49 -3.30 3.28
C VAL A 298 11.73 -4.18 2.29
N TYR A 299 12.41 -4.56 1.20
CA TYR A 299 11.81 -5.30 0.10
C TYR A 299 12.26 -6.76 0.10
N ILE A 300 11.31 -7.69 0.04
CA ILE A 300 11.54 -9.12 -0.13
C ILE A 300 10.82 -9.56 -1.42
N PRO A 301 11.57 -9.95 -2.48
CA PRO A 301 10.96 -10.28 -3.77
C PRO A 301 9.95 -11.45 -3.70
N CYS A 302 10.28 -12.46 -2.90
CA CYS A 302 9.46 -13.65 -2.70
C CYS A 302 9.73 -14.26 -1.32
N LEU A 303 8.68 -14.76 -0.68
CA LEU A 303 8.72 -15.50 0.58
C LEU A 303 7.81 -16.73 0.47
N SER A 304 8.31 -17.92 0.82
CA SER A 304 7.55 -19.18 0.76
C SER A 304 7.51 -19.88 2.12
N SER A 305 6.34 -20.43 2.46
CA SER A 305 6.13 -21.23 3.66
C SER A 305 6.72 -22.64 3.52
N LYS A 306 6.90 -23.12 2.28
CA LYS A 306 7.58 -24.39 1.99
C LYS A 306 9.08 -24.15 1.82
N ALA A 307 9.90 -24.93 2.50
CA ALA A 307 11.35 -24.96 2.29
C ALA A 307 11.62 -25.39 0.84
N SER A 308 12.21 -24.50 0.04
CA SER A 308 12.64 -24.84 -1.33
C SER A 308 13.75 -25.88 -1.26
N GLY A 309 13.67 -26.92 -2.10
CA GLY A 309 14.50 -28.13 -2.09
C GLY A 309 15.99 -27.96 -2.43
N ALA A 310 16.58 -26.80 -2.15
CA ALA A 310 18.00 -26.54 -2.32
C ALA A 310 18.63 -26.08 -0.99
N ALA A 311 19.19 -27.05 -0.27
CA ALA A 311 20.34 -26.94 0.63
C ALA A 311 20.43 -25.80 1.67
N THR A 312 19.32 -25.19 2.09
CA THR A 312 19.36 -24.29 3.27
C THR A 312 18.10 -24.47 4.11
N LYS A 313 18.30 -25.06 5.28
CA LYS A 313 17.27 -25.23 6.32
C LYS A 313 16.93 -23.87 6.92
N SER A 314 16.04 -23.10 6.30
CA SER A 314 15.18 -22.19 7.06
C SER A 314 14.06 -21.67 6.16
N THR A 315 12.82 -21.81 6.62
CA THR A 315 11.67 -21.02 6.19
C THR A 315 11.75 -19.56 6.68
N GLU A 316 12.94 -19.13 7.11
CA GLU A 316 13.23 -17.90 7.81
C GLU A 316 14.16 -17.09 6.93
N LYS A 317 13.76 -15.85 6.63
CA LYS A 317 14.54 -14.91 5.85
C LYS A 317 15.02 -13.79 6.74
N ILE A 318 16.31 -13.50 6.73
CA ILE A 318 16.88 -12.38 7.48
C ILE A 318 16.62 -11.09 6.70
N VAL A 319 16.10 -10.09 7.41
CA VAL A 319 15.94 -8.72 6.93
C VAL A 319 16.64 -7.75 7.87
N THR A 320 17.11 -6.64 7.30
CA THR A 320 17.81 -5.59 8.05
C THR A 320 16.98 -4.32 7.99
N PHE A 321 16.61 -3.78 9.16
CA PHE A 321 15.99 -2.47 9.28
C PHE A 321 17.06 -1.43 9.65
N THR A 322 17.11 -0.33 8.91
CA THR A 322 18.01 0.80 9.17
C THR A 322 17.25 1.92 9.86
N PHE A 323 17.78 2.40 10.97
CA PHE A 323 17.16 3.42 11.82
C PHE A 323 18.00 4.69 11.84
N PHE A 324 17.31 5.83 11.89
CA PHE A 324 17.91 7.18 11.86
C PHE A 324 17.41 8.00 13.06
N PRO A 325 18.03 7.89 14.24
CA PRO A 325 17.60 8.61 15.44
C PRO A 325 17.88 10.11 15.33
N LYS A 326 16.90 10.94 15.72
CA LYS A 326 17.11 12.38 16.00
C LYS A 326 17.68 12.58 17.40
N GLN A 327 17.33 11.67 18.32
CA GLN A 327 17.76 11.65 19.71
C GLN A 327 18.08 10.21 20.13
N PRO A 328 19.04 9.99 21.05
CA PRO A 328 19.42 8.66 21.52
C PRO A 328 18.42 8.15 22.56
N VAL A 329 17.19 7.87 22.12
CA VAL A 329 16.11 7.37 22.98
C VAL A 329 15.51 6.08 22.40
N PRO A 330 15.19 5.07 23.23
CA PRO A 330 14.54 3.86 22.76
C PRO A 330 13.14 4.17 22.19
N ALA A 331 12.68 3.33 21.27
CA ALA A 331 11.40 3.52 20.60
C ALA A 331 10.79 2.19 20.13
N VAL A 332 9.47 2.18 20.01
CA VAL A 332 8.68 1.05 19.50
C VAL A 332 8.03 1.48 18.18
N PHE A 333 8.27 0.69 17.13
CA PHE A 333 7.77 0.96 15.78
C PHE A 333 6.70 -0.05 15.41
N ARG A 334 5.53 0.43 14.98
CA ARG A 334 4.52 -0.43 14.38
C ARG A 334 4.98 -0.86 13.00
N ALA A 335 5.04 -2.16 12.77
CA ALA A 335 5.43 -2.73 11.50
C ALA A 335 4.20 -3.19 10.73
N ARG A 336 4.16 -2.89 9.44
CA ARG A 336 3.14 -3.38 8.52
C ARG A 336 3.78 -4.01 7.30
N VAL A 337 3.11 -5.01 6.75
CA VAL A 337 3.53 -5.68 5.52
C VAL A 337 2.51 -5.46 4.42
N ILE A 338 3.02 -5.16 3.23
CA ILE A 338 2.25 -5.08 1.98
C ILE A 338 2.79 -6.17 1.07
N PHE A 339 1.94 -7.01 0.49
CA PHE A 339 2.40 -8.09 -0.38
C PHE A 339 1.33 -8.47 -1.40
N THR A 340 1.75 -9.22 -2.43
CA THR A 340 0.87 -9.75 -3.46
C THR A 340 0.77 -11.26 -3.35
N THR A 341 -0.46 -11.80 -3.40
CA THR A 341 -0.71 -13.25 -3.41
C THR A 341 -0.44 -13.85 -4.79
N GLY A 342 -0.39 -15.19 -4.89
CA GLY A 342 -0.28 -15.88 -6.19
C GLY A 342 -1.44 -15.56 -7.16
N GLU A 343 -2.59 -15.16 -6.62
CA GLU A 343 -3.79 -14.77 -7.38
C GLU A 343 -3.75 -13.28 -7.83
N GLY A 344 -2.63 -12.57 -7.59
CA GLY A 344 -2.47 -11.17 -8.00
C GLY A 344 -3.20 -10.14 -7.11
N VAL A 345 -3.69 -10.55 -5.93
CA VAL A 345 -4.36 -9.65 -4.99
C VAL A 345 -3.34 -8.99 -4.07
N THR A 346 -3.44 -7.67 -3.90
CA THR A 346 -2.62 -6.92 -2.94
C THR A 346 -3.26 -6.95 -1.55
N CYS A 347 -2.49 -7.38 -0.57
CA CYS A 347 -2.91 -7.52 0.82
C CYS A 347 -2.03 -6.64 1.73
N VAL A 348 -2.62 -6.18 2.83
CA VAL A 348 -1.93 -5.45 3.91
C VAL A 348 -2.22 -6.15 5.23
N CYS A 349 -1.19 -6.30 6.05
CA CYS A 349 -1.29 -6.91 7.36
C CYS A 349 -0.43 -6.13 8.36
N GLU A 350 -0.96 -5.90 9.56
CA GLU A 350 -0.14 -5.41 10.68
C GLU A 350 0.69 -6.57 11.23
N LEU A 351 1.93 -6.27 11.64
CA LEU A 351 2.88 -7.22 12.21
C LEU A 351 3.12 -6.89 13.69
N GLY A 352 3.90 -7.75 14.36
CA GLY A 352 4.40 -7.45 15.70
C GLY A 352 5.30 -6.20 15.71
N ASP A 353 5.25 -5.47 16.82
CA ASP A 353 6.04 -4.25 16.99
C ASP A 353 7.55 -4.52 16.94
N VAL A 354 8.28 -3.61 16.30
CA VAL A 354 9.73 -3.60 16.23
C VAL A 354 10.26 -2.67 17.31
N GLU A 355 10.90 -3.25 18.33
CA GLU A 355 11.44 -2.49 19.45
C GLU A 355 12.95 -2.20 19.27
N VAL A 356 13.29 -0.91 19.40
CA VAL A 356 14.66 -0.45 19.61
C VAL A 356 14.87 -0.23 21.09
N LYS A 357 15.74 -1.04 21.69
CA LYS A 357 16.08 -0.95 23.12
C LYS A 357 17.22 0.02 23.34
N PHE A 358 17.43 0.47 24.58
CA PHE A 358 18.54 1.36 24.90
C PHE A 358 19.91 0.73 24.59
N GLU A 359 20.06 -0.57 24.84
CA GLU A 359 21.27 -1.33 24.49
C GLU A 359 21.59 -1.33 22.98
N ASP A 360 20.61 -1.06 22.11
CA ASP A 360 20.83 -0.88 20.67
C ASP A 360 21.44 0.46 20.29
N LEU A 361 21.39 1.43 21.19
CA LEU A 361 21.95 2.75 20.96
C LEU A 361 23.40 2.84 21.41
N LEU A 362 23.83 1.91 22.27
CA LEU A 362 25.23 1.78 22.70
C LEU A 362 26.03 1.19 21.53
N ARG A 363 26.73 2.05 20.80
CA ARG A 363 27.52 1.66 19.62
C ARG A 363 28.99 2.01 19.79
N PRO A 364 29.91 1.23 19.21
CA PRO A 364 31.30 1.67 19.09
C PRO A 364 31.37 2.91 18.19
N LEU A 365 32.43 3.71 18.36
CA LEU A 365 32.63 4.91 17.55
C LEU A 365 32.79 4.49 16.07
N PRO A 366 32.01 5.07 15.12
CA PRO A 366 32.15 4.77 13.71
C PRO A 366 33.57 5.03 13.19
N GLN A 367 34.16 4.09 12.46
CA GLN A 367 35.52 4.24 11.92
C GLN A 367 35.66 5.44 10.98
N SER A 368 34.57 5.83 10.30
CA SER A 368 34.50 7.03 9.47
C SER A 368 34.72 8.35 10.24
N LEU A 369 34.46 8.36 11.54
CA LEU A 369 34.66 9.53 12.42
C LEU A 369 36.03 9.52 13.09
N ILE A 370 36.84 8.47 12.89
CA ILE A 370 38.15 8.31 13.52
C ILE A 370 39.23 8.62 12.46
N PRO A 371 39.98 9.72 12.59
CA PRO A 371 41.14 9.94 11.75
C PRO A 371 42.14 8.78 11.90
N GLN A 372 42.76 8.35 10.79
CA GLN A 372 43.57 7.11 10.68
C GLN A 372 44.78 7.00 11.65
N GLN A 373 45.02 7.98 12.53
CA GLN A 373 46.16 8.02 13.47
C GLN A 373 45.79 8.54 14.88
N VAL A 374 44.54 8.44 15.32
CA VAL A 374 44.15 8.94 16.66
C VAL A 374 44.41 7.91 17.76
N CYS A 375 45.12 8.34 18.81
CA CYS A 375 45.20 7.60 20.06
C CYS A 375 43.87 7.72 20.82
N TYR A 376 43.12 6.61 20.95
CA TYR A 376 41.84 6.58 21.69
C TYR A 376 41.95 7.10 23.12
N LYS A 377 43.10 6.91 23.78
CA LYS A 377 43.36 7.46 25.12
C LYS A 377 43.36 8.99 25.12
N GLN A 378 44.05 9.61 24.16
CA GLN A 378 44.08 11.06 24.04
C GLN A 378 42.70 11.62 23.68
N LEU A 379 41.98 10.95 22.76
CA LEU A 379 40.62 11.33 22.40
C LEU A 379 39.68 11.29 23.61
N PHE A 380 39.72 10.20 24.39
CA PHE A 380 38.92 10.06 25.60
C PHE A 380 39.22 11.16 26.62
N LEU A 381 40.50 11.44 26.90
CA LEU A 381 40.90 12.49 27.85
C LEU A 381 40.50 13.89 27.37
N GLN A 382 40.57 14.17 26.06
CA GLN A 382 40.13 15.44 25.49
C GLN A 382 38.61 15.61 25.58
N LEU A 383 37.84 14.57 25.25
CA LEU A 383 36.38 14.61 25.38
C LEU A 383 35.96 14.75 26.85
N TRP A 384 36.60 14.00 27.75
CA TRP A 384 36.33 14.06 29.18
C TRP A 384 36.60 15.45 29.75
N SER A 385 37.79 16.02 29.47
CA SER A 385 38.15 17.37 29.97
C SER A 385 37.27 18.47 29.37
N LYS A 386 36.83 18.30 28.12
CA LYS A 386 35.85 19.20 27.48
C LYS A 386 34.52 19.19 28.22
N LEU A 387 33.99 18.01 28.53
CA LEU A 387 32.72 17.85 29.27
C LEU A 387 32.81 18.38 30.71
N GLU A 388 33.94 18.16 31.39
CA GLU A 388 34.21 18.75 32.72
C GLU A 388 34.27 20.28 32.66
N SER A 389 34.89 20.85 31.62
CA SER A 389 35.04 22.31 31.47
C SER A 389 33.72 22.99 31.10
N SER A 390 32.86 22.34 30.31
CA SER A 390 31.54 22.86 29.97
C SER A 390 30.56 22.83 31.14
N GLN A 391 30.72 21.90 32.09
CA GLN A 391 29.96 21.93 33.35
C GLN A 391 30.34 23.12 34.24
N ASN A 392 31.58 23.62 34.18
CA ASN A 392 31.98 24.77 35.00
C ASN A 392 31.53 26.13 34.44
N THR A 393 30.94 26.18 33.24
CA THR A 393 30.54 27.41 32.54
C THR A 393 29.02 27.67 32.54
N ILE A 394 28.27 27.08 33.49
CA ILE A 394 26.81 27.18 33.68
C ILE A 394 26.33 28.63 33.95
N LYS A 395 26.38 29.52 32.95
CA LYS A 395 25.71 30.82 32.97
C LYS A 395 25.01 31.21 31.68
N ARG A 396 25.08 30.43 30.58
CA ARG A 396 24.35 30.72 29.34
C ARG A 396 23.85 29.42 28.72
N GLY A 397 22.53 29.31 28.52
CA GLY A 397 21.85 28.06 28.20
C GLY A 397 22.15 27.52 26.80
N GLY A 398 23.17 26.66 26.71
CA GLY A 398 23.47 25.79 25.58
C GLY A 398 23.52 24.34 26.03
N GLU A 399 23.46 23.41 25.06
CA GLU A 399 23.36 21.95 25.22
C GLU A 399 24.28 21.41 26.36
N PHE A 400 23.66 20.75 27.33
CA PHE A 400 24.25 20.47 28.65
C PHE A 400 25.06 19.17 28.64
N SER A 401 26.35 19.28 28.95
CA SER A 401 27.18 18.17 29.40
C SER A 401 26.96 17.92 30.89
N LEU A 402 26.85 16.67 31.33
CA LEU A 402 26.67 16.34 32.74
C LEU A 402 27.57 15.18 33.18
N LEU A 403 28.15 15.32 34.38
CA LEU A 403 28.86 14.27 35.10
C LEU A 403 27.92 13.61 36.12
N SER A 404 27.96 12.29 36.21
CA SER A 404 27.18 11.52 37.18
C SER A 404 28.03 10.37 37.72
N THR A 405 27.75 9.92 38.93
CA THR A 405 28.36 8.72 39.51
C THR A 405 27.28 7.68 39.78
N VAL A 406 27.56 6.42 39.48
CA VAL A 406 26.67 5.28 39.73
C VAL A 406 27.48 4.18 40.40
N HIS A 407 26.99 3.66 41.52
CA HIS A 407 27.56 2.50 42.19
C HIS A 407 26.78 1.24 41.78
N LEU A 408 27.49 0.18 41.39
CA LEU A 408 26.90 -1.12 41.05
C LEU A 408 27.39 -2.20 42.00
N ASP A 409 26.44 -2.92 42.61
CA ASP A 409 26.68 -4.05 43.51
C ASP A 409 27.01 -5.35 42.73
N ILE A 410 27.93 -5.27 41.76
CA ILE A 410 28.37 -6.40 40.94
C ILE A 410 29.88 -6.60 41.04
N GLY A 411 30.34 -7.82 40.78
CA GLY A 411 31.77 -8.09 40.72
C GLY A 411 32.44 -7.43 39.51
N TRP A 412 33.73 -7.06 39.63
CA TRP A 412 34.50 -6.51 38.50
C TRP A 412 34.49 -7.39 37.25
N LYS A 413 34.53 -8.72 37.42
CA LYS A 413 34.45 -9.68 36.30
C LYS A 413 33.08 -9.68 35.63
N GLU A 414 32.01 -9.47 36.38
CA GLU A 414 30.64 -9.41 35.85
C GLU A 414 30.46 -8.12 35.04
N TRP A 415 31.04 -7.02 35.51
CA TRP A 415 31.13 -5.78 34.75
C TRP A 415 31.93 -5.94 33.45
N GLU A 416 33.11 -6.57 33.49
CA GLU A 416 33.92 -6.84 32.29
C GLU A 416 33.12 -7.65 31.25
N ASN A 417 32.47 -8.73 31.67
CA ASN A 417 31.63 -9.55 30.79
C ASN A 417 30.45 -8.75 30.21
N ALA A 418 29.84 -7.86 30.99
CA ALA A 418 28.75 -7.00 30.53
C ALA A 418 29.23 -5.96 29.51
N ALA A 419 30.39 -5.33 29.75
CA ALA A 419 31.00 -4.37 28.85
C ALA A 419 31.44 -5.03 27.52
N GLU A 420 31.97 -6.26 27.57
CA GLU A 420 32.30 -7.05 26.38
C GLU A 420 31.05 -7.41 25.57
N ARG A 421 29.97 -7.85 26.22
CA ARG A 421 28.69 -8.15 25.56
C ARG A 421 28.12 -6.93 24.82
N LEU A 422 28.34 -5.74 25.38
CA LEU A 422 27.90 -4.47 24.80
C LEU A 422 28.88 -3.90 23.77
N GLN A 423 29.99 -4.59 23.51
CA GLN A 423 31.05 -4.16 22.59
C GLN A 423 31.54 -2.74 22.90
N LEU A 424 31.59 -2.36 24.18
CA LEU A 424 32.04 -1.03 24.57
C LEU A 424 33.52 -0.89 24.23
N LEU A 425 33.90 0.23 23.61
CA LEU A 425 35.29 0.46 23.24
C LEU A 425 36.12 0.71 24.51
N LEU A 426 36.90 -0.29 24.91
CA LEU A 426 37.87 -0.18 25.99
C LEU A 426 39.04 0.71 25.56
N VAL A 427 39.25 1.79 26.30
CA VAL A 427 40.37 2.70 26.09
C VAL A 427 41.56 2.23 26.93
N PRO A 428 42.72 1.92 26.34
CA PRO A 428 43.87 1.44 27.08
C PRO A 428 44.36 2.52 28.08
N THR A 429 44.33 2.18 29.36
CA THR A 429 44.88 3.01 30.45
C THR A 429 46.37 2.70 30.63
N SER A 430 47.10 3.62 31.27
CA SER A 430 48.53 3.40 31.60
C SER A 430 48.66 2.18 32.52
N ASN A 431 49.70 1.36 32.33
CA ASN A 431 50.03 0.28 33.28
C ASN A 431 50.11 0.86 34.71
N GLY A 432 49.15 0.51 35.57
CA GLY A 432 49.10 0.95 36.97
C GLY A 432 47.85 1.74 37.40
N GLU A 433 46.94 2.09 36.50
CA GLU A 433 45.64 2.68 36.89
C GLU A 433 44.61 1.57 37.20
N GLU A 434 44.10 1.54 38.44
CA GLU A 434 43.08 0.58 38.91
C GLU A 434 41.68 0.90 38.35
N GLY A 435 41.52 0.88 37.02
CA GLY A 435 40.22 1.13 36.39
C GLY A 435 40.21 0.99 34.87
N ALA A 436 39.01 0.95 34.31
CA ALA A 436 38.73 0.83 32.88
C ALA A 436 37.99 2.07 32.38
N CYS A 437 38.35 2.54 31.18
CA CYS A 437 37.69 3.66 30.52
C CYS A 437 36.96 3.17 29.28
N TYR A 438 35.71 3.60 29.09
CA TYR A 438 34.88 3.19 27.96
C TYR A 438 34.37 4.41 27.19
N LEU A 439 34.46 4.33 25.87
CA LEU A 439 33.91 5.33 24.95
C LEU A 439 32.75 4.73 24.17
N VAL A 440 31.58 5.34 24.28
CA VAL A 440 30.35 4.89 23.62
C VAL A 440 29.82 6.00 22.74
N PHE A 441 29.50 5.64 21.50
CA PHE A 441 28.77 6.50 20.58
C PHE A 441 27.27 6.30 20.78
N LEU A 442 26.55 7.42 20.93
CA LEU A 442 25.11 7.48 21.01
C LEU A 442 24.59 8.22 19.76
N PRO A 443 24.02 7.49 18.78
CA PRO A 443 23.57 8.14 17.57
C PRO A 443 22.42 9.15 17.86
N PRO A 444 22.34 10.29 17.15
CA PRO A 444 23.04 10.58 15.89
C PRO A 444 24.46 11.15 16.01
N ARG A 445 24.82 11.76 17.14
CA ARG A 445 26.12 12.48 17.28
C ARG A 445 26.64 12.63 18.71
N TYR A 446 26.00 11.97 19.66
CA TYR A 446 26.28 12.13 21.09
C TYR A 446 27.26 11.08 21.58
N HIS A 447 27.85 11.32 22.75
CA HIS A 447 28.88 10.49 23.33
C HIS A 447 28.56 10.21 24.79
N LEU A 448 28.84 8.99 25.21
CA LEU A 448 28.82 8.58 26.61
C LEU A 448 30.20 8.04 26.96
N LEU A 449 30.86 8.71 27.89
CA LEU A 449 32.14 8.33 28.45
C LEU A 449 31.91 7.70 29.81
N MET A 450 32.63 6.63 30.10
CA MET A 450 32.54 5.95 31.38
C MET A 450 33.93 5.68 31.94
N ARG A 451 34.13 5.92 33.23
CA ARG A 451 35.29 5.43 33.98
C ARG A 451 34.76 4.47 35.04
N ALA A 452 35.21 3.23 35.03
CA ALA A 452 34.84 2.23 36.02
C ALA A 452 36.04 1.93 36.92
N ARG A 453 35.82 1.83 38.23
CA ARG A 453 36.82 1.37 39.20
C ARG A 453 36.19 0.40 40.19
N ARG A 454 37.03 -0.44 40.81
CA ARG A 454 36.57 -1.26 41.94
C ARG A 454 36.29 -0.33 43.12
N SER A 455 35.12 -0.51 43.74
CA SER A 455 34.79 0.23 44.94
C SER A 455 35.66 -0.24 46.10
N ASN A 456 36.03 0.72 46.95
CA ASN A 456 36.82 0.47 48.17
C ASN A 456 35.94 0.10 49.37
N ASP A 457 34.62 0.05 49.20
CA ASP A 457 33.67 -0.22 50.26
C ASP A 457 33.64 -1.70 50.67
N ARG A 458 33.24 -1.94 51.93
CA ARG A 458 33.32 -3.25 52.61
C ARG A 458 32.45 -4.34 51.97
N GLU A 459 31.46 -3.96 51.17
CA GLU A 459 30.53 -4.88 50.49
C GLU A 459 31.03 -5.26 49.08
N GLY A 460 32.06 -4.57 48.55
CA GLY A 460 32.56 -4.76 47.19
C GLY A 460 31.59 -4.21 46.12
N GLY A 461 32.11 -3.83 44.95
CA GLY A 461 31.29 -3.28 43.87
C GLY A 461 32.11 -2.57 42.80
N VAL A 462 31.42 -1.92 41.85
CA VAL A 462 32.02 -1.12 40.78
C VAL A 462 31.46 0.30 40.82
N ASP A 463 32.35 1.28 40.99
CA ASP A 463 32.02 2.70 40.87
C ASP A 463 32.20 3.15 39.43
N ILE A 464 31.16 3.73 38.84
CA ILE A 464 31.14 4.20 37.46
C ILE A 464 30.90 5.71 37.44
N TRP A 465 31.88 6.46 36.93
CA TRP A 465 31.70 7.87 36.58
C TRP A 465 31.27 7.97 35.12
N LEU A 466 30.19 8.68 34.86
CA LEU A 466 29.59 8.91 33.56
C LEU A 466 29.82 10.36 33.15
N ALA A 467 30.16 10.59 31.89
CA ALA A 467 30.14 11.91 31.27
C ALA A 467 29.43 11.82 29.92
N THR A 468 28.47 12.69 29.65
CA THR A 468 27.79 12.73 28.34
C THR A 468 27.53 14.16 27.90
N ASP A 469 27.48 14.38 26.59
CA ASP A 469 27.02 15.61 25.93
C ASP A 469 25.49 15.65 25.73
N TYR A 470 24.76 14.61 26.15
CA TYR A 470 23.30 14.55 26.14
C TYR A 470 22.75 14.14 27.51
N TRP A 471 22.65 15.08 28.44
CA TRP A 471 22.24 14.79 29.82
C TRP A 471 20.92 14.00 29.98
N ARG A 472 19.98 14.12 29.02
CA ARG A 472 18.69 13.39 29.07
C ARG A 472 18.84 11.88 28.92
N SER A 473 19.95 11.38 28.39
CA SER A 473 20.20 9.92 28.37
C SER A 473 20.63 9.38 29.73
N LEU A 474 21.07 10.20 30.68
CA LEU A 474 21.62 9.70 31.95
C LEU A 474 20.61 8.91 32.77
N GLY A 475 19.33 9.29 32.74
CA GLY A 475 18.26 8.48 33.36
C GLY A 475 18.18 7.08 32.74
N LEU A 476 18.21 7.00 31.40
CA LEU A 476 18.18 5.74 30.66
C LEU A 476 19.44 4.89 30.89
N VAL A 477 20.61 5.54 30.94
CA VAL A 477 21.89 4.88 31.24
C VAL A 477 21.84 4.31 32.66
N ASN A 478 21.39 5.10 33.64
CA ASN A 478 21.28 4.66 35.02
C ASN A 478 20.33 3.47 35.17
N ASP A 479 19.11 3.57 34.62
CA ASP A 479 18.11 2.50 34.64
C ASP A 479 18.66 1.22 34.01
N TYR A 480 19.40 1.35 32.90
CA TYR A 480 20.05 0.22 32.24
C TYR A 480 21.16 -0.41 33.09
N LEU A 481 22.05 0.42 33.67
CA LEU A 481 23.15 -0.05 34.52
C LEU A 481 22.63 -0.80 35.76
N LEU A 482 21.53 -0.33 36.36
CA LEU A 482 20.89 -0.95 37.51
C LEU A 482 20.13 -2.24 37.15
N GLN A 483 19.48 -2.28 35.98
CA GLN A 483 18.90 -3.52 35.47
C GLN A 483 19.98 -4.60 35.29
N MET A 484 21.21 -4.22 34.92
CA MET A 484 22.32 -5.16 34.85
C MET A 484 22.78 -5.68 36.23
N SER A 485 22.64 -4.89 37.31
CA SER A 485 22.93 -5.32 38.69
C SER A 485 21.76 -6.05 39.38
N GLY A 486 20.61 -6.19 38.70
CA GLY A 486 19.44 -6.89 39.24
C GLY A 486 18.62 -6.09 40.26
N ARG A 487 18.82 -4.77 40.38
CA ARG A 487 18.08 -3.88 41.28
C ARG A 487 17.30 -2.80 40.51
N THR A 488 16.12 -2.42 41.01
CA THR A 488 15.39 -1.20 40.64
C THR A 488 15.67 -0.14 41.72
N GLY A 489 16.47 0.90 41.45
CA GLY A 489 16.88 1.86 42.50
C GLY A 489 17.34 3.25 42.04
N THR A 490 16.80 4.27 42.69
CA THR A 490 16.96 5.73 42.54
C THR A 490 18.37 6.33 42.36
N ILE A 491 18.40 7.47 41.66
CA ILE A 491 19.54 8.39 41.49
C ILE A 491 20.04 8.90 42.84
N GLU A 492 21.30 8.62 43.19
CA GLU A 492 22.00 9.30 44.28
C GLU A 492 23.06 10.27 43.71
N GLY A 493 22.92 11.56 44.06
CA GLY A 493 24.02 12.54 43.99
C GLY A 493 24.23 13.25 42.64
N VAL A 494 23.68 14.47 42.54
CA VAL A 494 24.20 15.51 41.63
C VAL A 494 25.41 16.14 42.32
N VAL A 495 26.59 16.10 41.69
CA VAL A 495 27.75 16.90 42.11
C VAL A 495 27.86 18.15 41.25
#